data_AF-A0ABD0YC87-F1
#
_entry.id   AF-A0ABD0YC87-F1
#
_cell.length_a   1.000
_cell.length_b   1.000
_cell.length_c   1.000
_cell.angle_alpha   90.00
_cell.angle_beta   90.00
_cell.angle_gamma   90.00
#
_symmetry.space_group_name_H-M   'P 1'
#
loop_
_entity.id
_entity.type
_entity.pdbx_description
1 polymer ?
#
loop_
_entity_poly.entity_id
_entity_poly.type
_entity_poly.pdbx_seq_one_letter_code
_entity_poly.pdbx_strand_id
1 'polypeptide(L)'
;MEQNDKERAAPSPYCDFCLGDAVSNKKSGQPEELVSCSDCGRSGHPSCLQFTDNMIVSVRKYRWQCIECKCCSICGTSDNDDQLLFCDDCDRGYHMYCLSPPLEAPPEGSWSCRLCIVEFHTK
;
A
#
# COMPACT_ATOMS: atom_id res chain seq x y z
N MET A 1 1.41 14.92 -16.37
CA MET A 1 1.64 14.01 -15.24
C MET A 1 2.41 12.84 -15.79
N GLU A 2 3.74 12.91 -15.71
CA GLU A 2 4.63 11.85 -16.20
C GLU A 2 4.37 10.61 -15.34
N GLN A 3 3.56 9.69 -15.85
CA GLN A 3 3.53 8.34 -15.33
C GLN A 3 4.93 7.78 -15.60
N ASN A 4 5.73 7.68 -14.56
CA ASN A 4 7.09 7.18 -14.63
C ASN A 4 7.01 5.77 -15.24
N ASP A 5 7.46 5.64 -16.48
CA ASP A 5 7.51 4.40 -17.27
C ASP A 5 8.63 3.48 -16.74
N LYS A 6 8.72 3.36 -15.42
CA LYS A 6 9.63 2.46 -14.73
C LYS A 6 9.06 1.05 -14.81
N GLU A 7 9.86 0.15 -15.35
CA GLU A 7 9.56 -1.28 -15.35
C GLU A 7 9.24 -1.76 -13.92
N ARG A 8 8.35 -2.75 -13.80
CA ARG A 8 8.06 -3.35 -12.49
C ARG A 8 9.28 -4.13 -12.03
N ALA A 9 9.68 -3.91 -10.77
CA ALA A 9 10.73 -4.71 -10.16
C ALA A 9 10.32 -6.19 -10.09
N ALA A 10 11.30 -7.08 -10.25
CA ALA A 10 11.08 -8.51 -10.10
C ALA A 10 10.65 -8.82 -8.65
N PRO A 11 9.53 -9.53 -8.43
CA PRO A 11 9.02 -9.80 -7.10
C PRO A 11 9.92 -10.80 -6.36
N SER A 12 10.19 -10.54 -5.09
CA SER A 12 10.83 -11.48 -4.17
C SER A 12 9.89 -12.68 -3.98
N PRO A 13 10.39 -13.92 -4.09
CA PRO A 13 9.59 -15.12 -3.84
C PRO A 13 9.34 -15.36 -2.34
N TYR A 14 9.91 -14.55 -1.44
CA TYR A 14 9.82 -14.70 0.00
C TYR A 14 9.29 -13.44 0.68
N CYS A 15 8.53 -13.64 1.76
CA CYS A 15 8.00 -12.62 2.64
C CYS A 15 9.11 -12.02 3.53
N ASP A 16 9.27 -10.70 3.51
CA ASP A 16 10.28 -9.99 4.30
C ASP A 16 10.09 -10.08 5.82
N PHE A 17 8.89 -10.47 6.28
CA PHE A 17 8.55 -10.53 7.70
C PHE A 17 8.77 -11.91 8.31
N CYS A 18 8.44 -12.97 7.56
CA CYS A 18 8.44 -14.34 8.08
C CYS A 18 9.36 -15.29 7.29
N LEU A 19 9.97 -14.82 6.21
CA LEU A 19 10.85 -15.56 5.29
C LEU A 19 10.16 -16.77 4.60
N GLY A 20 8.83 -16.84 4.68
CA GLY A 20 8.01 -17.84 3.99
C GLY A 20 7.70 -17.44 2.55
N ASP A 21 7.41 -18.43 1.71
CA ASP A 21 6.96 -18.24 0.32
C ASP A 21 5.42 -18.24 0.22
N ALA A 22 4.87 -18.27 -1.00
CA ALA A 22 3.42 -18.28 -1.24
C ALA A 22 2.70 -19.53 -0.69
N VAL A 23 3.42 -20.65 -0.54
CA VAL A 23 2.83 -21.91 -0.05
C VAL A 23 2.97 -22.10 1.46
N SER A 24 3.79 -21.29 2.13
CA SER A 24 4.05 -21.41 3.56
C SER A 24 4.30 -20.06 4.23
N ASN A 25 3.25 -19.43 4.73
CA ASN A 25 3.40 -18.34 5.69
C ASN A 25 3.86 -18.89 7.05
N LYS A 26 5.07 -18.52 7.48
CA LYS A 26 5.67 -19.02 8.74
C LYS A 26 5.01 -18.47 10.00
N LYS A 27 4.22 -17.40 9.91
CA LYS A 27 3.50 -16.81 11.04
C LYS A 27 2.16 -17.50 11.30
N SER A 28 1.40 -17.81 10.25
CA SER A 28 0.10 -18.47 10.37
C SER A 28 0.17 -20.00 10.21
N GLY A 29 1.24 -20.51 9.61
CA GLY A 29 1.40 -21.92 9.25
C GLY A 29 0.56 -22.36 8.04
N GLN A 30 -0.07 -21.42 7.33
CA GLN A 30 -0.96 -21.70 6.18
C GLN A 30 -0.38 -21.16 4.87
N PRO A 31 -0.78 -21.69 3.71
CA PRO A 31 -0.49 -21.07 2.42
C PRO A 31 -1.13 -19.68 2.33
N GLU A 32 -0.39 -18.71 1.81
CA GLU A 32 -0.88 -17.35 1.60
C GLU A 32 -0.06 -16.69 0.49
N GLU A 33 -0.74 -16.16 -0.52
CA GLU A 33 -0.09 -15.49 -1.64
C GLU A 33 0.58 -14.17 -1.21
N LEU A 34 1.75 -13.89 -1.78
CA LEU A 34 2.49 -12.66 -1.51
C LEU A 34 1.88 -11.46 -2.26
N VAL A 35 2.08 -10.28 -1.69
CA VAL A 35 1.98 -9.00 -2.40
C VAL A 35 3.38 -8.41 -2.52
N SER A 36 3.71 -7.87 -3.69
CA SER A 36 5.07 -7.46 -4.02
C SER A 36 5.12 -5.99 -4.42
N CYS A 37 6.08 -5.27 -3.86
CA CYS A 37 6.33 -3.88 -4.19
C CYS A 37 6.74 -3.78 -5.64
N SER A 38 6.05 -2.94 -6.40
CA SER A 38 6.31 -2.79 -7.82
C SER A 38 7.63 -2.07 -8.12
N ASP A 39 8.23 -1.40 -7.13
CA ASP A 39 9.42 -0.56 -7.33
C ASP A 39 10.71 -1.20 -6.82
N CYS A 40 10.66 -1.98 -5.75
CA CYS A 40 11.84 -2.66 -5.19
C CYS A 40 11.73 -4.19 -5.15
N GLY A 41 10.58 -4.76 -5.49
CA GLY A 41 10.36 -6.21 -5.53
C GLY A 41 10.13 -6.87 -4.17
N ARG A 42 10.39 -6.19 -3.05
CA ARG A 42 10.13 -6.70 -1.69
C ARG A 42 8.70 -7.21 -1.56
N SER A 43 8.55 -8.37 -0.93
CA SER A 43 7.27 -9.06 -0.83
C SER A 43 6.86 -9.30 0.60
N GLY A 44 5.56 -9.38 0.85
CA GLY A 44 5.02 -9.74 2.15
C GLY A 44 3.71 -10.50 2.01
N HIS A 45 3.42 -11.38 2.96
CA HIS A 45 2.07 -11.92 3.12
C HIS A 45 1.14 -10.79 3.59
N PRO A 46 -0.09 -10.67 3.05
CA PRO A 46 -1.06 -9.70 3.54
C PRO A 46 -1.26 -9.73 5.07
N SER A 47 -1.34 -10.91 5.68
CA SER A 47 -1.47 -11.06 7.12
C SER A 47 -0.20 -10.66 7.90
N CYS A 48 0.98 -10.79 7.29
CA CYS A 48 2.24 -10.30 7.85
C CYS A 48 2.33 -8.76 7.78
N LEU A 49 1.80 -8.18 6.71
CA LEU A 49 1.65 -6.74 6.49
C LEU A 49 0.49 -6.11 7.28
N GLN A 50 -0.33 -6.93 7.94
CA GLN A 50 -1.53 -6.49 8.68
C GLN A 50 -2.59 -5.83 7.78
N PHE A 51 -2.72 -6.29 6.54
CA PHE A 51 -3.71 -5.77 5.60
C PHE A 51 -5.13 -6.18 5.98
N THR A 52 -6.06 -5.24 5.82
CA THR A 52 -7.51 -5.48 5.88
C THR A 52 -8.01 -6.16 4.61
N ASP A 53 -9.22 -6.71 4.64
CA ASP A 53 -9.84 -7.33 3.46
C ASP A 53 -9.93 -6.36 2.26
N ASN A 54 -10.28 -5.10 2.53
CA ASN A 54 -10.33 -4.05 1.52
C ASN A 54 -8.95 -3.79 0.90
N MET A 55 -7.89 -3.74 1.73
CA MET A 55 -6.52 -3.59 1.24
C MET A 55 -6.12 -4.77 0.34
N ILE A 56 -6.39 -6.01 0.75
CA ILE A 56 -6.05 -7.22 -0.02
C ILE A 56 -6.64 -7.16 -1.43
N VAL A 57 -7.90 -6.77 -1.54
CA VAL A 57 -8.58 -6.61 -2.83
C VAL A 57 -7.98 -5.45 -3.63
N SER A 58 -7.67 -4.34 -2.96
CA SER A 58 -7.21 -3.11 -3.61
C SER A 58 -5.78 -3.20 -4.14
N VAL A 59 -4.82 -3.68 -3.34
CA VAL A 59 -3.38 -3.65 -3.68
C VAL A 59 -3.04 -4.51 -4.90
N ARG A 60 -3.90 -5.49 -5.24
CA ARG A 60 -3.77 -6.31 -6.45
C ARG A 60 -4.24 -5.60 -7.73
N LYS A 61 -5.04 -4.53 -7.61
CA LYS A 61 -5.64 -3.80 -8.75
C LYS A 61 -4.70 -2.75 -9.38
N TYR A 62 -3.59 -2.40 -8.73
CA TYR A 62 -2.72 -1.32 -9.19
C TYR A 62 -1.24 -1.56 -8.85
N ARG A 63 -0.38 -0.61 -9.21
CA ARG A 63 1.06 -0.62 -8.90
C ARG A 63 1.29 -0.33 -7.41
N TRP A 64 1.09 -1.32 -6.55
CA TRP A 64 1.34 -1.17 -5.10
C TRP A 64 2.84 -0.99 -4.81
N GLN A 65 3.14 -0.16 -3.81
CA GLN A 65 4.47 0.15 -3.31
C GLN A 65 4.54 -0.24 -1.83
N CYS A 66 5.65 -0.79 -1.34
CA CYS A 66 5.86 -0.97 0.10
C CYS A 66 6.07 0.36 0.82
N ILE A 67 6.11 0.33 2.16
CA ILE A 67 6.30 1.52 3.00
C ILE A 67 7.51 2.37 2.58
N GLU A 68 8.65 1.73 2.32
CA GLU A 68 9.91 2.40 1.92
C GLU A 68 9.87 3.02 0.52
N CYS A 69 8.94 2.59 -0.33
CA CYS A 69 8.82 3.07 -1.72
C CYS A 69 7.57 3.92 -1.93
N LYS A 70 6.81 4.20 -0.87
CA LYS A 70 5.50 4.85 -1.02
C LYS A 70 5.67 6.27 -1.53
N CYS A 71 4.97 6.56 -2.63
CA CYS A 71 4.83 7.93 -3.12
C CYS A 71 3.40 8.44 -2.90
N CYS A 72 3.26 9.76 -2.80
CA CYS A 72 1.97 10.41 -2.84
C CYS A 72 1.33 10.20 -4.23
N SER A 73 0.07 9.77 -4.24
CA SER A 73 -0.71 9.51 -5.46
C SER A 73 -1.11 10.77 -6.21
N ILE A 74 -0.85 11.96 -5.65
CA ILE A 74 -1.17 13.27 -6.24
C ILE A 74 0.08 13.93 -6.83
N CYS A 75 1.14 14.09 -6.03
CA CYS A 75 2.36 14.77 -6.47
C CYS A 75 3.46 13.81 -6.98
N GLY A 76 3.36 12.51 -6.70
CA GLY A 76 4.31 11.49 -7.15
C GLY A 76 5.62 11.41 -6.37
N THR A 77 5.80 12.22 -5.32
CA THR A 77 7.02 12.25 -4.50
C THR A 77 6.87 11.40 -3.23
N SER A 78 8.00 11.02 -2.64
CA SER A 78 8.11 10.37 -1.33
C SER A 78 8.72 11.29 -0.26
N ASP A 79 8.93 12.58 -0.57
CA ASP A 79 9.49 13.57 0.36
C ASP A 79 8.48 13.88 1.48
N ASN A 80 8.89 14.38 2.64
CA ASN A 80 7.99 14.69 3.77
C ASN A 80 7.12 13.47 4.15
N ASP A 81 7.78 12.35 4.43
CA ASP A 81 7.17 11.07 4.79
C ASP A 81 6.35 11.15 6.09
N ASP A 82 6.74 12.03 7.01
CA ASP A 82 6.00 12.39 8.23
C ASP A 82 4.59 12.96 7.94
N GLN A 83 4.38 13.51 6.74
CA GLN A 83 3.10 14.04 6.28
C GLN A 83 2.39 13.14 5.27
N LEU A 84 2.91 11.94 4.99
CA LEU A 84 2.37 11.01 4.01
C LEU A 84 1.41 10.02 4.69
N LEU A 85 0.11 10.22 4.49
CA LEU A 85 -0.93 9.31 4.98
C LEU A 85 -1.05 8.08 4.08
N PHE A 86 -1.30 6.93 4.68
CA PHE A 86 -1.69 5.71 3.97
C PHE A 86 -3.19 5.47 4.13
N CYS A 87 -3.87 5.16 3.04
CA CYS A 87 -5.29 4.85 3.09
C CYS A 87 -5.54 3.47 3.70
N ASP A 88 -6.44 3.36 4.67
CA ASP A 88 -6.74 2.12 5.39
C ASP A 88 -7.51 1.05 4.57
N ASP A 89 -7.95 1.39 3.35
CA ASP A 89 -8.66 0.48 2.45
C ASP A 89 -7.87 0.08 1.22
N CYS A 90 -6.81 0.82 0.87
CA CYS A 90 -6.03 0.49 -0.31
C CYS A 90 -4.54 0.64 -0.15
N ASP A 91 -4.04 1.24 0.92
CA ASP A 91 -2.62 1.47 1.16
C ASP A 91 -1.96 2.42 0.12
N ARG A 92 -2.73 3.28 -0.56
CA ARG A 92 -2.18 4.39 -1.35
C ARG A 92 -1.69 5.51 -0.43
N GLY A 93 -0.56 6.11 -0.79
CA GLY A 93 0.02 7.26 -0.11
C GLY A 93 -0.59 8.59 -0.57
N TYR A 94 -0.83 9.51 0.36
CA TYR A 94 -1.27 10.88 0.11
C TYR A 94 -0.67 11.84 1.12
N HIS A 95 0.06 12.86 0.67
CA HIS A 95 0.46 13.94 1.57
C HIS A 95 -0.76 14.69 2.07
N MET A 96 -0.78 14.99 3.36
CA MET A 96 -1.85 15.78 3.99
C MET A 96 -2.09 17.11 3.27
N TYR A 97 -1.02 17.79 2.86
CA TYR A 97 -1.08 19.07 2.14
C TYR A 97 -1.45 18.93 0.65
N CYS A 98 -1.37 17.73 0.07
CA CYS A 98 -1.80 17.49 -1.32
C CYS A 98 -3.29 17.20 -1.43
N LEU A 99 -3.97 16.91 -0.30
CA LEU A 99 -5.42 16.69 -0.28
C LEU A 99 -6.18 17.98 -0.56
N SER A 100 -7.45 17.85 -0.94
CA SER A 100 -8.36 18.97 -1.18
C SER A 100 -9.70 18.69 -0.49
N PRO A 101 -10.00 19.32 0.66
CA PRO A 101 -9.15 20.27 1.38
C PRO A 101 -7.88 19.62 2.00
N PRO A 102 -6.79 20.39 2.20
CA PRO A 102 -5.62 19.92 2.95
C PRO A 102 -5.96 19.53 4.38
N LEU A 103 -5.23 18.56 4.94
CA LEU A 103 -5.29 18.23 6.37
C LEU A 103 -4.12 18.89 7.10
N GLU A 104 -4.36 19.41 8.30
CA GLU A 104 -3.33 20.04 9.14
C GLU A 104 -2.65 19.05 10.09
N ALA A 105 -3.32 17.94 10.40
CA ALA A 105 -2.83 16.88 11.26
C ALA A 105 -3.36 15.52 10.80
N PRO A 106 -2.68 14.41 11.15
CA PRO A 106 -3.18 13.08 10.86
C PRO A 106 -4.57 12.87 11.47
N PRO A 107 -5.51 12.26 10.74
CA PRO A 107 -6.86 12.03 11.23
C PRO A 107 -6.87 11.08 12.43
N GLU A 108 -7.82 11.27 13.33
CA GLU A 108 -8.06 10.33 14.43
C GLU A 108 -8.75 9.07 13.90
N GLY A 109 -8.19 7.90 14.23
CA GLY A 109 -8.73 6.62 13.78
C GLY A 109 -8.42 6.32 12.31
N SER A 110 -9.33 5.61 11.65
CA SER A 110 -9.12 5.15 10.27
C SER A 110 -9.42 6.25 9.24
N TRP A 111 -8.63 6.31 8.19
CA TRP A 111 -8.76 7.23 7.08
C TRP A 111 -8.77 6.54 5.71
N SER A 112 -9.80 6.86 4.93
CA SER A 112 -9.97 6.36 3.58
C SER A 112 -9.78 7.48 2.56
N CYS A 113 -8.97 7.24 1.53
CA CYS A 113 -8.84 8.19 0.43
C CYS A 113 -10.16 8.31 -0.36
N ARG A 114 -10.32 9.41 -1.11
CA ARG A 114 -11.53 9.67 -1.91
C ARG A 114 -11.94 8.51 -2.81
N LEU A 115 -10.97 7.80 -3.40
CA LEU A 115 -11.25 6.65 -4.27
C LEU A 115 -11.94 5.52 -3.49
N CYS A 116 -11.43 5.20 -2.30
CA CYS A 116 -11.99 4.16 -1.44
C CYS A 116 -13.32 4.58 -0.82
N ILE A 117 -13.52 5.87 -0.52
CA ILE A 117 -14.82 6.38 -0.07
C ILE A 117 -15.89 6.05 -1.13
N VAL A 118 -15.60 6.27 -2.41
CA VAL A 118 -16.54 5.97 -3.51
C VAL A 118 -16.67 4.46 -3.77
N GLU A 119 -15.58 3.69 -3.66
CA GLU A 119 -15.63 2.25 -3.95
C GLU A 119 -16.29 1.43 -2.83
N PHE A 120 -16.02 1.75 -1.56
CA PHE A 120 -16.38 0.90 -0.42
C PHE A 120 -17.38 1.53 0.54
N HIS A 121 -17.52 2.87 0.56
CA HIS A 121 -18.27 3.58 1.62
C HIS A 121 -19.48 4.37 1.10
N THR A 122 -19.68 4.48 -0.20
CA THR A 122 -20.94 5.00 -0.78
C THR A 122 -21.89 3.86 -1.11
N LYS A 123 -23.11 3.94 -0.56
CA LYS A 123 -24.22 3.02 -0.87
C LYS A 123 -24.85 3.30 -2.22
#